data_AF-A0A842W886-F1
#
_entry.id   AF-A0A842W886-F1
#
_cell.length_a   1.000
_cell.length_b   1.000
_cell.length_c   1.000
_cell.angle_alpha   90.00
_cell.angle_beta   90.00
_cell.angle_gamma   90.00
#
_symmetry.space_group_name_H-M   'P 1'
#
loop_
_entity.id
_entity.type
_entity.pdbx_description
1 polymer ?
#
loop_
_entity_poly.entity_id
_entity_poly.type
_entity_poly.pdbx_seq_one_letter_code
_entity_poly.pdbx_strand_id
1 'polypeptide(L)'
;MVLKMPNSMEECVYFTRRKLEDKGFAIAWVYREKCPKCKKGLMGKPRDEKTGKVKILAKEYVCPECGYTMEKGEYEDTLTADIQYTCPHCEYKGEHQMSFKRKKVKVFDKEEQKKKSVDALKFKCGKCGEDILITKKMK
;
A
#
# COMPACT_ATOMS: atom_id res chain seq x y z
N MET A 1 13.51 -6.60 11.91
CA MET A 1 12.14 -6.93 12.33
C MET A 1 11.56 -7.78 11.23
N VAL A 2 11.14 -9.01 11.52
CA VAL A 2 10.63 -9.94 10.50
C VAL A 2 9.22 -9.50 10.11
N LEU A 3 9.07 -8.90 8.94
CA LEU A 3 7.77 -8.50 8.41
C LEU A 3 7.02 -9.78 8.02
N LYS A 4 5.92 -10.07 8.73
CA LYS A 4 5.05 -11.19 8.33
C LYS A 4 4.30 -10.80 7.06
N MET A 5 4.42 -11.63 6.03
CA MET A 5 3.60 -11.49 4.83
C MET A 5 2.15 -11.85 5.16
N PRO A 6 1.16 -11.11 4.61
CA PRO A 6 -0.25 -11.42 4.81
C PRO A 6 -0.60 -12.75 4.14
N ASN A 7 -1.42 -13.57 4.78
CA ASN A 7 -1.87 -14.84 4.21
C ASN A 7 -2.99 -14.62 3.19
N SER A 8 -3.75 -13.52 3.32
CA SER A 8 -4.85 -13.20 2.41
C SER A 8 -4.91 -11.71 2.07
N MET A 9 -5.28 -11.39 0.82
CA MET A 9 -5.54 -10.00 0.41
C MET A 9 -6.70 -9.36 1.18
N GLU A 10 -7.58 -10.16 1.76
CA GLU A 10 -8.68 -9.66 2.60
C GLU A 10 -8.22 -9.04 3.91
N GLU A 11 -7.01 -9.38 4.37
CA GLU A 11 -6.42 -8.78 5.57
C GLU A 11 -5.74 -7.44 5.25
N CYS A 12 -5.54 -7.14 3.97
CA CYS A 12 -4.85 -5.95 3.52
C CYS A 12 -5.80 -4.88 2.98
N VAL A 13 -5.43 -3.63 3.18
CA VAL A 13 -6.02 -2.46 2.50
C VAL A 13 -5.34 -2.26 1.15
N TYR A 14 -4.03 -2.49 1.11
CA TYR A 14 -3.20 -2.32 -0.06
C TYR A 14 -2.21 -3.47 -0.13
N PHE A 15 -2.07 -4.05 -1.32
CA PHE A 15 -1.06 -5.04 -1.61
C PHE A 15 -0.54 -4.78 -3.01
N THR A 16 0.78 -4.70 -3.17
CA THR A 16 1.42 -4.60 -4.47
C THR A 16 2.70 -5.39 -4.48
N ARG A 17 2.94 -6.08 -5.59
CA ARG A 17 4.15 -6.84 -5.86
C ARG A 17 4.69 -6.38 -7.20
N ARG A 18 5.93 -5.90 -7.26
CA ARG A 18 6.57 -5.39 -8.48
C ARG A 18 8.01 -5.83 -8.60
N LYS A 19 8.45 -5.94 -9.85
CA LYS A 19 9.86 -5.88 -10.19
C LYS A 19 10.26 -4.40 -10.30
N LEU A 20 11.38 -4.04 -9.67
CA LEU A 20 12.02 -2.72 -9.78
C LEU A 20 13.17 -2.88 -10.78
N GLU A 21 13.06 -2.25 -11.95
CA GLU A 21 14.07 -2.37 -13.02
C GLU A 21 14.43 -3.84 -13.35
N ASP A 22 15.70 -4.11 -13.69
CA ASP A 22 16.14 -5.40 -14.24
C ASP A 22 16.31 -6.51 -13.18
N LYS A 23 16.69 -6.14 -11.94
CA LYS A 23 17.03 -7.08 -10.86
C LYS A 23 16.38 -6.78 -9.51
N GLY A 24 15.79 -5.61 -9.33
CA GLY A 24 15.14 -5.23 -8.09
C GLY A 24 13.72 -5.80 -8.00
N PHE A 25 13.21 -5.89 -6.78
CA PHE A 25 11.87 -6.39 -6.54
C PHE A 25 11.33 -5.77 -5.28
N ALA A 26 10.05 -5.41 -5.24
CA ALA A 26 9.44 -4.88 -4.04
C ALA A 26 8.02 -5.39 -3.88
N ILE A 27 7.74 -5.86 -2.67
CA ILE A 27 6.41 -6.18 -2.20
C ILE A 27 6.09 -5.16 -1.12
N ALA A 28 4.99 -4.44 -1.29
CA ALA A 28 4.46 -3.58 -0.25
C ALA A 28 3.04 -4.00 0.09
N TRP A 29 2.76 -4.15 1.36
CA TRP A 29 1.43 -4.47 1.88
C TRP A 29 1.09 -3.59 3.07
N VAL A 30 -0.20 -3.37 3.27
CA VAL A 30 -0.75 -2.55 4.34
C VAL A 30 -1.86 -3.35 4.97
N TYR A 31 -1.71 -3.69 6.25
CA TYR A 31 -2.74 -4.39 7.00
C TYR A 31 -3.96 -3.51 7.24
N ARG A 32 -5.14 -4.13 7.33
CA ARG A 32 -6.33 -3.45 7.84
C ARG A 32 -6.16 -3.20 9.32
N GLU A 33 -6.42 -1.98 9.74
CA GLU A 33 -6.47 -1.68 11.16
C GLU A 33 -7.78 -2.17 11.77
N LYS A 34 -7.66 -2.60 13.03
CA LYS A 34 -8.81 -2.88 13.88
C LYS A 34 -9.51 -1.55 14.16
N CYS A 35 -10.84 -1.58 14.18
CA CYS A 35 -11.60 -0.38 14.46
C CYS A 35 -11.20 0.23 15.82
N PRO A 36 -10.90 1.53 15.91
CA PRO A 36 -10.48 2.17 17.16
C PRO A 36 -11.58 2.13 18.24
N LYS A 37 -12.86 2.07 17.83
CA LYS A 37 -14.00 1.98 18.77
C LYS A 37 -14.23 0.57 19.30
N CYS A 38 -14.38 -0.43 18.43
CA CYS A 38 -14.80 -1.77 18.87
C CYS A 38 -13.64 -2.75 19.01
N LYS A 39 -12.47 -2.50 18.42
CA LYS A 39 -11.26 -3.36 18.37
C LYS A 39 -11.50 -4.80 17.88
N LYS A 40 -12.72 -5.16 17.50
CA LYS A 40 -13.15 -6.49 17.03
C LYS A 40 -13.18 -6.56 15.51
N GLY A 41 -13.79 -5.57 14.85
CA GLY A 41 -13.93 -5.53 13.40
C GLY A 41 -12.72 -4.93 12.70
N LEU A 42 -12.34 -5.50 11.56
CA LEU A 42 -11.39 -4.89 10.62
C LEU A 42 -12.11 -3.80 9.83
N MET A 43 -11.53 -2.59 9.79
CA MET A 43 -12.11 -1.53 8.97
C MET A 43 -11.94 -1.83 7.48
N GLY A 44 -13.02 -1.61 6.74
CA GLY A 44 -13.10 -1.93 5.32
C GLY A 44 -13.96 -0.91 4.59
N LYS A 45 -13.95 -0.97 3.26
CA LYS A 45 -14.85 -0.14 2.47
C LYS A 45 -16.30 -0.62 2.66
N PRO A 46 -17.28 0.29 2.61
CA PRO A 46 -18.69 -0.06 2.75
C PRO A 46 -19.10 -1.08 1.69
N ARG A 47 -19.91 -2.05 2.08
CA ARG A 47 -20.50 -3.04 1.18
C ARG A 47 -21.87 -2.55 0.72
N ASP A 48 -22.18 -2.74 -0.55
CA ASP A 48 -23.52 -2.51 -1.08
C ASP A 48 -24.48 -3.55 -0.51
N GLU A 49 -25.54 -3.11 0.17
CA GLU A 49 -26.56 -3.99 0.75
C GLU A 49 -27.27 -4.85 -0.30
N LYS A 50 -27.40 -4.35 -1.55
CA LYS A 50 -28.06 -5.07 -2.64
C LYS A 50 -27.20 -6.10 -3.36
N THR A 51 -25.88 -5.95 -3.36
CA THR A 51 -24.98 -6.81 -4.15
C THR A 51 -23.92 -7.52 -3.32
N GLY A 52 -23.78 -7.17 -2.04
CA GLY A 52 -22.70 -7.64 -1.16
C GLY A 52 -21.30 -7.19 -1.60
N LYS A 53 -21.20 -6.45 -2.72
CA LYS A 53 -19.93 -6.02 -3.29
C LYS A 53 -19.40 -4.82 -2.53
N VAL A 54 -18.09 -4.78 -2.38
CA VAL A 54 -17.40 -3.66 -1.75
C VAL A 54 -17.46 -2.46 -2.70
N LYS A 55 -17.92 -1.30 -2.19
CA LYS A 55 -17.88 -0.02 -2.94
C LYS A 55 -16.44 0.42 -3.14
N ILE A 56 -15.85 0.03 -4.27
CA ILE A 56 -14.44 0.31 -4.59
C ILE A 56 -14.16 1.82 -4.62
N LEU A 57 -15.15 2.65 -4.99
CA LEU A 57 -15.07 4.10 -5.09
C LEU A 57 -15.46 4.86 -3.80
N ALA A 58 -15.77 4.15 -2.71
CA ALA A 58 -16.08 4.80 -1.45
C ALA A 58 -14.88 5.63 -0.96
N LYS A 59 -15.18 6.86 -0.52
CA LYS A 59 -14.21 7.78 0.08
C LYS A 59 -14.05 7.56 1.59
N GLU A 60 -14.78 6.60 2.14
CA GLU A 60 -14.87 6.35 3.57
C GLU A 60 -14.67 4.85 3.85
N TYR A 61 -14.11 4.55 5.01
CA TYR A 61 -14.00 3.20 5.57
C TYR A 61 -15.01 3.06 6.68
N VAL A 62 -15.72 1.93 6.70
CA VAL A 62 -16.76 1.61 7.67
C VAL A 62 -16.37 0.34 8.41
N CYS A 63 -16.52 0.34 9.73
CA CYS A 63 -16.41 -0.87 10.53
C CYS A 63 -17.70 -1.70 10.38
N PRO A 64 -17.62 -2.98 9.96
CA PRO A 64 -18.80 -3.83 9.81
C PRO A 64 -19.48 -4.18 11.14
N GLU A 65 -18.75 -4.16 12.26
CA GLU A 65 -19.26 -4.58 13.58
C GLU A 65 -20.02 -3.47 14.31
N CYS A 66 -19.57 -2.22 14.19
CA CYS A 66 -20.12 -1.10 14.97
C CYS A 66 -20.60 0.08 14.12
N GLY A 67 -20.48 -0.01 12.79
CA GLY A 67 -20.88 1.06 11.86
C GLY A 67 -20.01 2.31 11.92
N TYR A 68 -18.88 2.30 12.64
CA TYR A 68 -18.00 3.47 12.73
C TYR A 68 -17.38 3.80 11.38
N THR A 69 -17.52 5.04 10.93
CA THR A 69 -16.98 5.55 9.67
C THR A 69 -15.73 6.41 9.90
N MET A 70 -14.76 6.30 9.01
CA MET A 70 -13.62 7.21 8.91
C MET A 70 -13.40 7.62 7.45
N GLU A 71 -12.95 8.84 7.25
CA GLU A 71 -12.54 9.29 5.93
C GLU A 71 -11.29 8.53 5.46
N LYS A 72 -11.21 8.30 4.15
CA LYS A 72 -10.08 7.58 3.53
C LYS A 72 -8.74 8.25 3.82
N GLY A 73 -8.68 9.58 3.85
CA GLY A 73 -7.44 10.31 4.12
C GLY A 73 -6.92 10.07 5.53
N GLU A 74 -7.80 10.19 6.53
CA GLU A 74 -7.44 9.98 7.94
C GLU A 74 -7.09 8.52 8.22
N TYR A 75 -7.90 7.59 7.72
CA TYR A 75 -7.62 6.16 7.87
C TYR A 75 -6.31 5.77 7.19
N GLU A 76 -6.05 6.21 5.95
CA GLU A 76 -4.78 5.90 5.28
C GLU A 76 -3.55 6.52 5.98
N ASP A 77 -3.73 7.58 6.79
CA ASP A 77 -2.65 8.19 7.57
C ASP A 77 -2.25 7.34 8.79
N THR A 78 -3.22 6.67 9.43
CA THR A 78 -2.98 5.76 10.57
C THR A 78 -2.35 4.43 10.12
N LEU A 79 -2.60 4.05 8.87
CA LEU A 79 -2.09 2.81 8.30
C LEU A 79 -0.56 2.78 8.18
N THR A 80 0.00 1.62 8.51
CA THR A 80 1.42 1.33 8.32
C THR A 80 1.61 0.44 7.09
N ALA A 81 2.53 0.84 6.23
CA ALA A 81 2.96 0.09 5.05
C ALA A 81 4.24 -0.67 5.34
N ASP A 82 4.13 -1.99 5.25
CA ASP A 82 5.23 -2.94 5.33
C ASP A 82 5.74 -3.21 3.92
N ILE A 83 7.05 -3.09 3.75
CA ILE A 83 7.71 -3.16 2.45
C ILE A 83 8.88 -4.12 2.56
N GLN A 84 8.81 -5.21 1.81
CA GLN A 84 9.94 -6.09 1.57
C GLN A 84 10.51 -5.81 0.18
N TYR A 85 11.79 -5.46 0.11
CA TYR A 85 12.40 -5.04 -1.16
C TYR A 85 13.77 -5.67 -1.36
N THR A 86 14.10 -5.89 -2.62
CA THR A 86 15.41 -6.20 -3.15
C THR A 86 15.85 -4.99 -3.95
N CYS A 87 16.92 -4.33 -3.49
CA CYS A 87 17.45 -3.15 -4.17
C CYS A 87 17.96 -3.52 -5.57
N PRO A 88 17.57 -2.79 -6.64
CA PRO A 88 18.06 -3.05 -8.00
C PRO A 88 19.56 -2.73 -8.16
N HIS A 89 20.11 -1.82 -7.35
CA HIS A 89 21.49 -1.35 -7.49
C HIS A 89 22.51 -2.16 -6.70
N CYS A 90 22.15 -2.63 -5.50
CA CYS A 90 23.06 -3.36 -4.62
C CYS A 90 22.62 -4.79 -4.30
N GLU A 91 21.52 -5.26 -4.92
CA GLU A 91 20.93 -6.61 -4.76
C GLU A 91 20.60 -6.98 -3.30
N TYR A 92 20.62 -6.00 -2.41
CA TYR A 92 20.35 -6.18 -0.98
C TYR A 92 18.86 -6.40 -0.74
N LYS A 93 18.55 -7.47 -0.01
CA LYS A 93 17.21 -7.75 0.49
C LYS A 93 17.03 -7.05 1.83
N GLY A 94 16.10 -6.11 1.87
CA GLY A 94 15.76 -5.33 3.03
C GLY A 94 14.26 -5.36 3.32
N GLU A 95 13.96 -5.00 4.55
CA GLU A 95 12.62 -4.79 5.05
C GLU A 95 12.53 -3.33 5.50
N HIS A 96 11.44 -2.67 5.17
CA HIS A 96 11.17 -1.29 5.52
C HIS A 96 9.73 -1.13 5.96
N GLN A 97 9.51 -0.29 6.96
CA GLN A 97 8.19 0.01 7.48
C GLN A 97 8.04 1.53 7.52
N MET A 98 6.97 2.04 6.94
CA MET A 98 6.68 3.48 6.89
C MET A 98 5.18 3.72 6.94
N SER A 99 4.76 4.96 7.25
CA SER A 99 3.35 5.33 7.13
C SER A 99 2.88 5.25 5.67
N PHE A 100 1.62 4.87 5.44
CA PHE A 100 1.06 4.66 4.12
C PHE A 100 0.73 5.97 3.37
N LYS A 101 1.71 6.87 3.28
CA LYS A 101 1.57 8.14 2.55
C LYS A 101 2.10 8.00 1.13
N ARG A 102 1.19 7.85 0.18
CA ARG A 102 1.52 7.86 -1.25
C ARG A 102 1.80 9.28 -1.70
N LYS A 103 2.92 9.48 -2.39
CA LYS A 103 3.29 10.76 -2.99
C LYS A 103 3.18 10.67 -4.51
N LYS A 104 2.65 11.72 -5.12
CA LYS A 104 2.67 11.86 -6.58
C LYS A 104 4.09 12.10 -7.04
N VAL A 105 4.67 11.10 -7.69
CA VAL A 105 6.00 11.18 -8.29
C VAL A 105 5.85 11.18 -9.81
N LYS A 106 6.67 11.98 -10.49
CA LYS A 106 6.75 11.97 -11.94
C LYS A 106 7.70 10.85 -12.35
N VAL A 107 7.16 9.74 -12.84
CA VAL A 107 7.95 8.64 -13.41
C VAL A 107 7.99 8.84 -14.92
N PHE A 108 9.19 8.72 -15.48
CA PHE A 108 9.36 8.72 -16.93
C PHE A 108 9.11 7.31 -17.44
N ASP A 109 8.03 7.15 -18.20
CA ASP A 109 7.71 5.88 -18.83
C ASP A 109 8.48 5.78 -20.16
N LYS A 110 9.35 4.78 -20.28
CA LYS A 110 10.19 4.58 -21.47
C LYS A 110 9.36 4.15 -22.69
N GLU A 111 8.20 3.53 -22.50
CA GLU A 111 7.35 3.07 -23.61
C GLU A 111 6.55 4.22 -24.23
N GLU A 112 6.06 5.15 -23.42
CA GLU A 112 5.28 6.30 -23.91
C GLU A 112 6.08 7.60 -24.10
N GLN A 113 7.37 7.63 -23.76
CA GLN A 113 8.23 8.83 -23.75
C GLN A 113 7.58 10.04 -23.03
N LYS A 114 6.74 9.77 -22.02
CA LYS A 114 5.99 10.81 -21.29
C LYS A 114 6.22 10.70 -19.79
N LYS A 115 6.30 11.87 -19.15
CA LYS A 115 6.33 12.00 -17.68
C LYS A 115 4.92 11.76 -17.15
N LYS A 116 4.65 10.57 -16.61
CA LYS A 116 3.38 10.27 -15.94
C LYS A 116 3.50 10.57 -14.44
N SER A 117 2.51 11.29 -13.91
CA SER A 117 2.39 11.51 -12.47
C SER A 117 1.68 10.30 -11.87
N VAL A 118 2.41 9.50 -11.09
CA VAL A 118 1.90 8.29 -10.46
C VAL A 118 2.05 8.38 -8.95
N ASP A 119 1.05 7.88 -8.23
CA ASP A 119 1.14 7.71 -6.79
C ASP A 119 2.11 6.57 -6.47
N ALA A 120 3.20 6.88 -5.77
CA ALA A 120 4.20 5.91 -5.34
C ALA A 120 4.53 6.04 -3.86
N LEU A 121 4.93 4.91 -3.27
CA LEU A 121 5.61 4.88 -1.98
C LEU A 121 7.10 5.10 -2.26
N LYS A 122 7.65 6.19 -1.75
CA LYS A 122 9.07 6.54 -1.86
C LYS A 122 9.74 6.23 -0.53
N PHE A 123 10.73 5.34 -0.53
CA PHE A 123 11.56 5.05 0.63
C PHE A 123 13.02 4.89 0.21
N LYS A 124 13.95 4.99 1.17
CA LYS A 124 15.38 4.86 0.90
C LYS A 124 15.86 3.45 1.20
N CYS A 125 16.73 2.91 0.37
CA CYS A 125 17.43 1.68 0.67
C CYS A 125 18.32 1.87 1.91
N GLY A 126 18.23 0.96 2.88
CA GLY A 126 19.03 1.01 4.10
C GLY A 126 20.53 0.78 3.89
N LYS A 127 20.95 0.26 2.73
CA LYS A 127 22.36 -0.06 2.43
C LYS A 127 23.02 0.97 1.49
N CYS A 128 22.44 1.23 0.32
CA CYS A 128 23.01 2.18 -0.64
C CYS A 128 22.45 3.61 -0.52
N GLY A 129 21.36 3.81 0.24
CA GLY A 129 20.72 5.12 0.39
C GLY A 129 19.90 5.60 -0.81
N GLU A 130 19.81 4.80 -1.88
CA GLU A 130 19.06 5.16 -3.08
C GLU A 130 17.55 5.16 -2.85
N ASP A 131 16.87 6.04 -3.58
CA ASP A 131 15.43 6.22 -3.52
C ASP A 131 14.72 5.14 -4.33
N ILE A 132 13.99 4.25 -3.65
CA ILE A 132 13.17 3.21 -4.26
C ILE A 132 11.73 3.70 -4.35
N LEU A 133 11.16 3.59 -5.56
CA LEU A 133 9.78 4.01 -5.86
C LEU A 133 8.90 2.79 -6.15
N ILE A 134 7.92 2.54 -5.29
CA ILE A 134 6.88 1.53 -5.52
C ILE A 134 5.62 2.23 -6.01
N THR A 135 5.37 2.20 -7.32
CA THR A 135 4.20 2.84 -7.95
C THR A 135 2.91 2.06 -7.67
N LYS A 136 1.76 2.36 -8.31
CA LYS A 136 0.57 1.47 -8.44
C LYS A 136 0.59 0.80 -9.83
N LYS A 137 0.09 -0.45 -10.01
CA LYS A 137 0.20 -1.20 -11.29
C LYS A 137 -0.39 -0.31 -12.39
N MET A 138 0.46 0.11 -13.33
CA MET A 138 0.02 0.82 -14.52
C MET A 138 -0.59 -0.25 -15.43
N LYS A 139 -1.83 -0.02 -15.87
CA LYS A 139 -2.52 -0.89 -16.82
C LYS A 139 -2.04 -0.55 -18.22
#